data_AF-A0A7I7YER7-F1
#
_entry.id   AF-A0A7I7YER7-F1
#
_cell.length_a   1.000
_cell.length_b   1.000
_cell.length_c   1.000
_cell.angle_alpha   90.00
_cell.angle_beta   90.00
_cell.angle_gamma   90.00
#
_symmetry.space_group_name_H-M   'P 1'
#
loop_
_entity.id
_entity.type
_entity.pdbx_description
1 polymer ?
#
loop_
_entity_poly.entity_id
_entity_poly.type
_entity_poly.pdbx_seq_one_letter_code
_entity_poly.pdbx_strand_id
1 'polypeptide(L)'
;MVKLREMPAGAGIPETSATRPPSEFEELLPEFSDDYLETEYLLSGTANTYTGPATGPASVHSSGHEYVTRVLARYPKDLGRFSGRVVIEPFNTTYGIDLDALWLHVAPLLQAQGDAWVGISVRAWSSEELKRRNAHRYADVDIGSNDLVWDMLRDIGTFVKRGPVRRVYLGGYSQSALDAATFAAAFGDVYDGFFPTAHAASLTPLALGEGLPRFEYAPMPPTGAPVIEVQPQSDVEGFRFDEFVNPGSASVRRPDSDTSADRFRLYEIAGAPHAAKIVGCDGDGSSLPTAAFVRAALRNLFRWAEDDIAPPTAPRIELDVDDTVAQAAVDRFGNARGGVPSPFLNVPIARYEAHSTPGPVCALAGRETPLSYQVLADRYGDPQSYLAEFTGSLDEIIAAGFLLEADRDAILQAQAAKAKAAFA
;
A
#
# COMPACT_ATOMS: atom_id res chain seq x y z
N MET A 1 13.06 -26.55 -7.50
CA MET A 1 14.13 -25.67 -6.97
C MET A 1 14.17 -24.45 -7.84
N VAL A 2 14.01 -23.26 -7.26
CA VAL A 2 14.02 -22.01 -8.04
C VAL A 2 15.41 -21.62 -8.54
N LYS A 3 15.45 -20.97 -9.70
CA LYS A 3 16.67 -20.45 -10.32
C LYS A 3 16.48 -18.97 -10.62
N LEU A 4 17.42 -18.15 -10.16
CA LEU A 4 17.52 -16.74 -10.54
C LEU A 4 18.58 -16.62 -11.63
N ARG A 5 18.29 -15.85 -12.68
CA ARG A 5 19.27 -15.42 -13.67
C ARG A 5 19.08 -13.94 -13.98
N GLU A 6 20.14 -13.28 -14.38
CA GLU A 6 20.05 -11.91 -14.89
C GLU A 6 19.10 -11.88 -16.09
N MET A 7 18.36 -10.78 -16.23
CA MET A 7 17.62 -10.52 -17.46
C MET A 7 18.62 -10.57 -18.63
N PRO A 8 18.46 -11.40 -19.68
CA PRO A 8 19.49 -11.77 -20.67
C PRO A 8 20.12 -10.64 -21.52
N ALA A 9 19.89 -9.37 -21.18
CA ALA A 9 20.25 -8.15 -21.89
C ALA A 9 19.29 -7.78 -23.04
N GLY A 10 18.54 -6.70 -22.80
CA GLY A 10 18.06 -5.79 -23.83
C GLY A 10 18.50 -4.38 -23.43
N ALA A 11 18.95 -3.55 -24.36
CA ALA A 11 19.08 -2.12 -24.08
C ALA A 11 17.71 -1.55 -23.69
N GLY A 12 17.65 -0.66 -22.69
CA GLY A 12 16.42 0.02 -22.29
C GLY A 12 16.16 0.02 -20.78
N ILE A 13 15.23 0.88 -20.38
CA ILE A 13 14.73 1.02 -19.02
C ILE A 13 13.70 -0.10 -18.80
N PRO A 14 13.78 -0.91 -17.73
CA PRO A 14 12.75 -1.89 -17.41
C PRO A 14 11.36 -1.25 -17.35
N GLU A 15 10.33 -1.97 -17.80
CA GLU A 15 8.95 -1.57 -17.50
C GLU A 15 8.78 -1.50 -15.98
N THR A 16 8.12 -0.45 -15.48
CA THR A 16 7.99 -0.20 -14.03
C THR A 16 9.32 0.13 -13.33
N SER A 17 10.35 0.61 -14.05
CA SER A 17 11.60 1.10 -13.43
C SER A 17 11.36 2.31 -12.52
N ALA A 18 12.11 2.44 -11.43
CA ALA A 18 12.06 3.62 -10.56
C ALA A 18 12.53 4.91 -11.25
N THR A 19 13.30 4.79 -12.34
CA THR A 19 13.81 5.94 -13.13
C THR A 19 12.97 6.24 -14.36
N ARG A 20 11.81 5.58 -14.52
CA ARG A 20 10.90 5.86 -15.64
C ARG A 20 10.33 7.29 -15.55
N PRO A 21 9.91 7.91 -16.65
CA PRO A 21 9.10 9.11 -16.56
C PRO A 21 7.73 8.81 -15.93
N PRO A 22 7.09 9.78 -15.24
CA PRO A 22 5.71 9.66 -14.78
C PRO A 22 4.76 9.20 -15.90
N SER A 23 3.70 8.50 -15.50
CA SER A 23 2.69 7.95 -16.43
C SER A 23 1.33 8.63 -16.22
N GLU A 24 0.36 8.31 -17.07
CA GLU A 24 -1.03 8.77 -16.87
C GLU A 24 -1.69 8.19 -15.61
N PHE A 25 -1.12 7.11 -15.06
CA PHE A 25 -1.56 6.48 -13.82
C PHE A 25 -0.84 7.02 -12.58
N GLU A 26 0.32 7.65 -12.77
CA GLU A 26 1.26 8.05 -11.72
C GLU A 26 1.83 9.43 -12.06
N GLU A 27 1.13 10.51 -11.67
CA GLU A 27 1.53 11.88 -12.00
C GLU A 27 2.89 12.26 -11.37
N LEU A 28 3.26 11.63 -10.24
CA LEU A 28 4.51 11.86 -9.53
C LEU A 28 5.12 10.54 -9.08
N LEU A 29 6.43 10.39 -9.30
CA LEU A 29 7.22 9.28 -8.78
C LEU A 29 8.07 9.77 -7.59
N PRO A 30 8.31 8.92 -6.58
CA PRO A 30 9.26 9.24 -5.54
C PRO A 30 10.67 9.41 -6.16
N GLU A 31 11.48 10.26 -5.56
CA GLU A 31 12.89 10.39 -5.94
C GLU A 31 13.59 9.02 -5.82
N PHE A 32 14.29 8.63 -6.88
CA PHE A 32 15.18 7.48 -6.86
C PHE A 32 16.60 7.95 -6.59
N SER A 33 17.11 7.61 -5.41
CA SER A 33 18.40 8.07 -4.90
C SER A 33 19.55 7.59 -5.79
N ASP A 34 20.51 8.48 -6.05
CA ASP A 34 21.76 8.13 -6.71
C ASP A 34 22.61 7.11 -5.92
N ASP A 35 22.30 6.85 -4.65
CA ASP A 35 22.94 5.80 -3.86
C ASP A 35 22.28 4.42 -4.03
N TYR A 36 21.18 4.34 -4.77
CA TYR A 36 20.44 3.12 -5.01
C TYR A 36 20.64 2.62 -6.44
N LEU A 37 20.58 1.30 -6.59
CA LEU A 37 20.64 0.64 -7.88
C LEU A 37 19.38 -0.19 -8.09
N GLU A 38 18.94 -0.28 -9.33
CA GLU A 38 17.85 -1.17 -9.75
C GLU A 38 18.43 -2.25 -10.67
N THR A 39 18.04 -3.51 -10.46
CA THR A 39 18.40 -4.62 -11.34
C THR A 39 17.19 -5.48 -11.63
N GLU A 40 17.10 -5.99 -12.86
CA GLU A 40 16.02 -6.87 -13.31
C GLU A 40 16.54 -8.30 -13.51
N TYR A 41 15.77 -9.27 -13.05
CA TYR A 41 16.09 -10.69 -13.09
C TYR A 41 14.90 -11.50 -13.62
N LEU A 42 15.20 -12.74 -14.00
CA LEU A 42 14.21 -13.79 -14.20
C LEU A 42 14.32 -14.81 -13.06
N LEU A 43 13.20 -15.11 -12.42
CA LEU A 43 13.05 -16.21 -11.47
C LEU A 43 12.24 -17.32 -12.14
N SER A 44 12.78 -18.53 -12.18
CA SER A 44 12.05 -19.69 -12.69
C SER A 44 11.89 -20.78 -11.64
N GLY A 45 10.79 -21.51 -11.72
CA GLY A 45 10.41 -22.52 -10.75
C GLY A 45 9.24 -23.38 -11.22
N THR A 46 8.66 -24.10 -10.27
CA THR A 46 7.45 -24.89 -10.45
C THR A 46 6.47 -24.53 -9.33
N ALA A 47 5.22 -24.27 -9.67
CA ALA A 47 4.17 -23.86 -8.76
C ALA A 47 3.00 -24.86 -8.73
N ASN A 48 2.28 -24.85 -7.62
CA ASN A 48 0.97 -25.46 -7.49
C ASN A 48 -0.13 -24.40 -7.69
N THR A 49 -1.32 -24.86 -8.04
CA THR A 49 -2.55 -24.07 -7.88
C THR A 49 -3.30 -24.56 -6.65
N TYR A 50 -4.12 -23.68 -6.06
CA TYR A 50 -4.79 -23.93 -4.80
C TYR A 50 -6.29 -23.66 -4.88
N THR A 51 -7.05 -24.33 -4.04
CA THR A 51 -8.49 -24.09 -3.80
C THR A 51 -8.76 -23.99 -2.30
N GLY A 52 -9.94 -23.48 -1.96
CA GLY A 52 -10.34 -23.17 -0.58
C GLY A 52 -10.64 -21.69 -0.41
N PRO A 53 -11.07 -21.26 0.80
CA PRO A 53 -11.28 -19.86 1.10
C PRO A 53 -9.96 -19.09 1.12
N ALA A 54 -9.99 -17.80 0.81
CA ALA A 54 -8.82 -16.92 0.84
C ALA A 54 -8.22 -16.74 2.26
N THR A 55 -8.99 -17.07 3.30
CA THR A 55 -8.53 -17.12 4.70
C THR A 55 -7.93 -18.45 5.12
N GLY A 56 -7.89 -19.42 4.21
CA GLY A 56 -7.33 -20.74 4.45
C GLY A 56 -8.23 -21.68 5.28
N PRO A 57 -7.80 -22.95 5.45
CA PRO A 57 -6.56 -23.50 4.91
C PRO A 57 -6.63 -23.73 3.38
N ALA A 58 -5.52 -23.49 2.69
CA ALA A 58 -5.39 -23.76 1.26
C ALA A 58 -5.22 -25.26 0.98
N SER A 59 -5.86 -25.76 -0.09
CA SER A 59 -5.70 -27.14 -0.58
C SER A 59 -5.07 -27.13 -1.97
N VAL A 60 -4.04 -27.94 -2.18
CA VAL A 60 -3.42 -28.08 -3.51
C VAL A 60 -4.44 -28.68 -4.48
N HIS A 61 -4.70 -27.97 -5.57
CA HIS A 61 -5.60 -28.41 -6.64
C HIS A 61 -4.85 -29.12 -7.76
N SER A 62 -3.71 -28.57 -8.18
CA SER A 62 -2.82 -29.17 -9.18
C SER A 62 -1.38 -28.72 -8.96
N SER A 63 -0.41 -29.50 -9.44
CA SER A 63 1.01 -29.34 -9.11
C SER A 63 1.93 -29.43 -10.32
N GLY A 64 3.09 -28.79 -10.23
CA GLY A 64 4.17 -28.96 -11.21
C GLY A 64 4.06 -28.05 -12.43
N HIS A 65 3.35 -26.92 -12.31
CA HIS A 65 3.27 -25.90 -13.36
C HIS A 65 4.57 -25.12 -13.41
N GLU A 66 5.29 -25.18 -14.52
CA GLU A 66 6.49 -24.36 -14.70
C GLU A 66 6.12 -22.88 -14.82
N TYR A 67 6.98 -22.01 -14.31
CA TYR A 67 6.86 -20.58 -14.51
C TYR A 67 8.25 -19.94 -14.69
N VAL A 68 8.28 -18.83 -15.41
CA VAL A 68 9.38 -17.88 -15.45
C VAL A 68 8.81 -16.48 -15.27
N THR A 69 9.17 -15.82 -14.18
CA THR A 69 8.68 -14.48 -13.86
C THR A 69 9.79 -13.46 -13.79
N ARG A 70 9.41 -12.19 -13.97
CA ARG A 70 10.26 -11.02 -13.82
C ARG A 70 10.33 -10.59 -12.36
N VAL A 71 11.53 -10.20 -11.94
CA VAL A 71 11.81 -9.62 -10.62
C VAL A 71 12.60 -8.32 -10.80
N LEU A 72 12.17 -7.23 -10.15
CA LEU A 72 12.95 -6.00 -10.01
C LEU A 72 13.47 -5.90 -8.57
N ALA A 73 14.77 -5.65 -8.40
CA ALA A 73 15.38 -5.43 -7.09
C ALA A 73 15.96 -4.02 -7.02
N ARG A 74 15.62 -3.28 -5.95
CA ARG A 74 16.14 -1.95 -5.64
C ARG A 74 16.85 -1.98 -4.31
N TYR A 75 18.12 -1.61 -4.27
CA TYR A 75 18.94 -1.72 -3.05
C TYR A 75 20.14 -0.77 -3.08
N PRO A 76 20.80 -0.50 -1.93
CA PRO A 76 21.96 0.38 -1.88
C PRO A 76 23.12 -0.10 -2.78
N LYS A 77 23.76 0.83 -3.50
CA LYS A 77 25.01 0.60 -4.28
C LYS A 77 26.15 0.13 -3.39
N ASP A 78 26.30 0.77 -2.22
CA ASP A 78 27.21 0.31 -1.18
C ASP A 78 26.49 -0.68 -0.27
N LEU A 79 26.83 -1.96 -0.40
CA LEU A 79 26.26 -3.02 0.43
C LEU A 79 26.58 -2.87 1.93
N GLY A 80 27.58 -2.05 2.30
CA GLY A 80 27.82 -1.67 3.69
C GLY A 80 26.69 -0.85 4.32
N ARG A 81 25.84 -0.22 3.50
CA ARG A 81 24.62 0.48 3.93
C ARG A 81 23.38 -0.41 3.98
N PHE A 82 23.43 -1.63 3.44
CA PHE A 82 22.28 -2.51 3.42
C PHE A 82 21.86 -2.89 4.85
N SER A 83 20.63 -2.58 5.23
CA SER A 83 20.11 -2.79 6.58
C SER A 83 19.81 -4.26 6.93
N GLY A 84 19.84 -5.14 5.93
CA GLY A 84 19.35 -6.51 6.04
C GLY A 84 17.83 -6.65 5.92
N ARG A 85 17.06 -5.56 5.73
CA ARG A 85 15.61 -5.64 5.47
C ARG A 85 15.33 -5.72 3.98
N VAL A 86 14.41 -6.61 3.60
CA VAL A 86 13.84 -6.67 2.25
C VAL A 86 12.33 -6.58 2.31
N VAL A 87 11.73 -5.65 1.57
CA VAL A 87 10.27 -5.59 1.34
C VAL A 87 9.98 -6.18 -0.03
N ILE A 88 9.20 -7.26 -0.07
CA ILE A 88 8.74 -7.89 -1.29
C ILE A 88 7.33 -7.38 -1.61
N GLU A 89 7.10 -7.04 -2.87
CA GLU A 89 5.83 -6.59 -3.42
C GLU A 89 5.48 -7.42 -4.66
N PRO A 90 4.34 -8.14 -4.70
CA PRO A 90 3.77 -8.51 -5.99
C PRO A 90 3.39 -7.23 -6.73
N PHE A 91 3.72 -7.10 -8.00
CA PHE A 91 3.31 -5.92 -8.75
C PHE A 91 1.80 -5.76 -8.71
N ASN A 92 1.34 -4.55 -8.47
CA ASN A 92 -0.06 -4.19 -8.62
C ASN A 92 -0.42 -4.24 -10.10
N THR A 93 -1.59 -4.80 -10.39
CA THR A 93 -1.99 -5.11 -11.75
C THR A 93 -3.32 -4.44 -12.12
N THR A 94 -3.66 -3.31 -11.49
CA THR A 94 -4.98 -2.68 -11.63
C THR A 94 -5.27 -2.15 -13.03
N TYR A 95 -4.24 -1.63 -13.71
CA TYR A 95 -4.37 -0.99 -15.01
C TYR A 95 -4.01 -1.90 -16.18
N GLY A 96 -4.02 -3.23 -16.00
CA GLY A 96 -3.60 -4.11 -17.08
C GLY A 96 -2.09 -4.09 -17.33
N ILE A 97 -1.30 -3.51 -16.41
CA ILE A 97 0.18 -3.47 -16.43
C ILE A 97 0.72 -3.67 -15.01
N ASP A 98 2.00 -3.99 -14.88
CA ASP A 98 2.70 -4.06 -13.59
C ASP A 98 3.03 -2.67 -13.03
N LEU A 99 2.72 -2.45 -11.75
CA LEU A 99 2.96 -1.22 -11.01
C LEU A 99 3.54 -1.50 -9.64
N ASP A 100 4.55 -0.74 -9.26
CA ASP A 100 5.22 -0.76 -7.95
C ASP A 100 4.46 0.12 -6.95
N ALA A 101 3.18 -0.15 -6.77
CA ALA A 101 2.26 0.71 -6.05
C ALA A 101 2.68 0.99 -4.60
N LEU A 102 3.13 -0.02 -3.84
CA LEU A 102 3.63 0.19 -2.48
C LEU A 102 4.92 1.01 -2.50
N TRP A 103 5.85 0.75 -3.43
CA TRP A 103 7.08 1.54 -3.58
C TRP A 103 6.78 3.04 -3.68
N LEU A 104 5.77 3.46 -4.44
CA LEU A 104 5.40 4.88 -4.58
C LEU A 104 5.15 5.55 -3.22
N HIS A 105 4.67 4.80 -2.23
CA HIS A 105 4.42 5.31 -0.89
C HIS A 105 5.64 5.23 0.04
N VAL A 106 6.45 4.16 -0.07
CA VAL A 106 7.46 3.82 0.94
C VAL A 106 8.90 4.05 0.52
N ALA A 107 9.17 4.37 -0.75
CA ALA A 107 10.52 4.57 -1.27
C ALA A 107 11.38 5.54 -0.44
N PRO A 108 10.88 6.69 0.04
CA PRO A 108 11.69 7.59 0.88
C PRO A 108 12.17 6.92 2.18
N LEU A 109 11.31 6.13 2.83
CA LEU A 109 11.67 5.40 4.05
C LEU A 109 12.72 4.33 3.77
N LEU A 110 12.49 3.49 2.76
CA LEU A 110 13.37 2.38 2.44
C LEU A 110 14.76 2.88 2.05
N GLN A 111 14.82 3.92 1.21
CA GLN A 111 16.08 4.51 0.76
C GLN A 111 16.86 5.19 1.89
N ALA A 112 16.16 5.90 2.78
CA ALA A 112 16.78 6.53 3.95
C ALA A 112 17.37 5.49 4.92
N GLN A 113 16.77 4.30 5.02
CA GLN A 113 17.18 3.26 5.96
C GLN A 113 18.16 2.24 5.40
N GLY A 114 18.47 2.30 4.10
CA GLY A 114 19.32 1.30 3.46
C GLY A 114 18.61 -0.03 3.24
N ASP A 115 17.27 -0.03 3.19
CA ASP A 115 16.46 -1.23 2.98
C ASP A 115 16.41 -1.58 1.49
N ALA A 116 16.26 -2.87 1.17
CA ALA A 116 16.01 -3.32 -0.18
C ALA A 116 14.51 -3.50 -0.44
N TRP A 117 14.10 -3.31 -1.70
CA TRP A 117 12.77 -3.61 -2.19
C TRP A 117 12.87 -4.58 -3.37
N VAL A 118 11.91 -5.50 -3.48
CA VAL A 118 11.84 -6.51 -4.54
C VAL A 118 10.41 -6.58 -5.08
N GLY A 119 10.22 -6.19 -6.34
CA GLY A 119 8.96 -6.36 -7.09
C GLY A 119 8.95 -7.66 -7.88
N ILE A 120 7.81 -8.37 -7.93
CA ILE A 120 7.65 -9.62 -8.70
C ILE A 120 6.38 -9.58 -9.55
N SER A 121 6.48 -9.95 -10.83
CA SER A 121 5.32 -10.12 -11.72
C SER A 121 4.58 -11.41 -11.34
N VAL A 122 3.26 -11.37 -11.19
CA VAL A 122 2.51 -12.50 -10.61
C VAL A 122 1.26 -12.90 -11.39
N ARG A 123 1.04 -12.31 -12.57
CA ARG A 123 -0.13 -12.60 -13.40
C ARG A 123 0.27 -13.07 -14.79
N ALA A 124 -0.51 -14.00 -15.34
CA ALA A 124 -0.36 -14.48 -16.71
C ALA A 124 -0.50 -13.33 -17.71
N TRP A 125 -1.51 -12.50 -17.51
CA TRP A 125 -1.74 -11.36 -18.38
C TRP A 125 -0.66 -10.27 -18.25
N SER A 126 -0.05 -10.07 -17.06
CA SER A 126 1.12 -9.17 -16.91
C SER A 126 2.31 -9.66 -17.75
N SER A 127 2.53 -10.98 -17.77
CA SER A 127 3.55 -11.61 -18.64
C SER A 127 3.30 -11.28 -20.12
N GLU A 128 2.06 -11.39 -20.59
CA GLU A 128 1.69 -11.07 -21.97
C GLU A 128 1.83 -9.57 -22.30
N GLU A 129 1.48 -8.69 -21.36
CA GLU A 129 1.65 -7.25 -21.54
C GLU A 129 3.13 -6.84 -21.61
N LEU A 130 4.00 -7.45 -20.78
CA LEU A 130 5.44 -7.25 -20.87
C LEU A 130 5.95 -7.63 -22.27
N LYS A 131 5.56 -8.80 -22.79
CA LYS A 131 5.91 -9.22 -24.17
C LYS A 131 5.36 -8.27 -25.23
N ARG A 132 4.16 -7.72 -25.04
CA ARG A 132 3.58 -6.75 -25.98
C ARG A 132 4.41 -5.47 -26.05
N ARG A 133 4.94 -5.00 -24.91
CA ARG A 133 5.78 -3.79 -24.83
C ARG A 133 7.19 -4.01 -25.37
N ASN A 134 7.78 -5.17 -25.06
CA ASN A 134 9.09 -5.54 -25.60
C ASN A 134 9.25 -7.06 -25.73
N ALA A 135 8.84 -7.58 -26.90
CA ALA A 135 8.83 -9.02 -27.18
C ALA A 135 10.22 -9.66 -27.12
N HIS A 136 11.29 -8.91 -27.42
CA HIS A 136 12.66 -9.43 -27.37
C HIS A 136 13.17 -9.48 -25.92
N ARG A 137 12.98 -8.42 -25.13
CA ARG A 137 13.46 -8.37 -23.74
C ARG A 137 12.75 -9.41 -22.87
N TYR A 138 11.44 -9.55 -23.05
CA TYR A 138 10.58 -10.38 -22.20
C TYR A 138 10.21 -11.73 -22.83
N ALA A 139 10.94 -12.17 -23.87
CA ALA A 139 10.70 -13.43 -24.58
C ALA A 139 10.66 -14.65 -23.64
N ASP A 140 11.45 -14.61 -22.58
CA ASP A 140 11.62 -15.70 -21.62
C ASP A 140 10.63 -15.63 -20.44
N VAL A 141 9.85 -14.57 -20.29
CA VAL A 141 8.82 -14.48 -19.24
C VAL A 141 7.66 -15.40 -19.63
N ASP A 142 7.22 -16.26 -18.73
CA ASP A 142 6.13 -17.21 -18.97
C ASP A 142 5.41 -17.53 -17.66
N ILE A 143 4.24 -16.93 -17.48
CA ILE A 143 3.35 -17.21 -16.36
C ILE A 143 2.08 -17.85 -16.96
N GLY A 144 1.99 -19.18 -16.92
CA GLY A 144 0.92 -19.91 -17.60
C GLY A 144 -0.47 -19.77 -16.98
N SER A 145 -0.59 -19.24 -15.75
CA SER A 145 -1.87 -19.01 -15.06
C SER A 145 -1.71 -17.97 -13.94
N ASN A 146 -2.79 -17.22 -13.68
CA ASN A 146 -2.87 -16.31 -12.52
C ASN A 146 -2.85 -17.05 -11.17
N ASP A 147 -3.23 -18.33 -11.16
CA ASP A 147 -3.32 -19.15 -9.94
C ASP A 147 -1.94 -19.59 -9.41
N LEU A 148 -0.86 -19.27 -10.14
CA LEU A 148 0.52 -19.61 -9.74
C LEU A 148 1.11 -18.62 -8.72
N VAL A 149 0.45 -17.47 -8.50
CA VAL A 149 0.93 -16.38 -7.63
C VAL A 149 1.38 -16.86 -6.25
N TRP A 150 0.68 -17.81 -5.64
CA TRP A 150 0.95 -18.23 -4.26
C TRP A 150 2.32 -18.87 -4.11
N ASP A 151 2.67 -19.83 -4.96
CA ASP A 151 3.98 -20.45 -4.89
C ASP A 151 5.07 -19.53 -5.44
N MET A 152 4.77 -18.62 -6.38
CA MET A 152 5.72 -17.59 -6.81
C MET A 152 6.10 -16.65 -5.66
N LEU A 153 5.12 -16.23 -4.84
CA LEU A 153 5.35 -15.44 -3.63
C LEU A 153 6.12 -16.23 -2.57
N ARG A 154 5.78 -17.50 -2.35
CA ARG A 154 6.55 -18.38 -1.44
C ARG A 154 8.00 -18.52 -1.92
N ASP A 155 8.19 -18.72 -3.22
CA ASP A 155 9.47 -18.97 -3.84
C ASP A 155 10.41 -17.77 -3.77
N ILE A 156 9.94 -16.56 -4.10
CA ILE A 156 10.77 -15.36 -3.99
C ILE A 156 11.14 -15.05 -2.55
N GLY A 157 10.20 -15.16 -1.60
CA GLY A 157 10.48 -14.96 -0.18
C GLY A 157 11.50 -15.96 0.35
N THR A 158 11.34 -17.24 0.01
CA THR A 158 12.29 -18.31 0.37
C THR A 158 13.66 -18.10 -0.27
N PHE A 159 13.69 -17.66 -1.53
CA PHE A 159 14.94 -17.37 -2.25
C PHE A 159 15.71 -16.22 -1.59
N VAL A 160 15.04 -15.10 -1.32
CA VAL A 160 15.66 -13.92 -0.67
C VAL A 160 16.20 -14.28 0.71
N LYS A 161 15.49 -15.10 1.50
CA LYS A 161 15.94 -15.58 2.82
C LYS A 161 17.21 -16.43 2.80
N ARG A 162 17.65 -16.95 1.65
CA ARG A 162 18.95 -17.66 1.52
C ARG A 162 20.13 -16.71 1.41
N GLY A 163 19.89 -15.45 1.06
CA GLY A 163 20.90 -14.40 1.01
C GLY A 163 21.26 -13.86 2.40
N PRO A 164 22.20 -12.90 2.48
CA PRO A 164 22.60 -12.26 3.73
C PRO A 164 21.57 -11.22 4.21
N VAL A 165 20.33 -11.64 4.42
CA VAL A 165 19.21 -10.80 4.89
C VAL A 165 18.87 -11.11 6.35
N ARG A 166 18.38 -10.11 7.08
CA ARG A 166 17.93 -10.23 8.47
C ARG A 166 16.42 -10.42 8.58
N ARG A 167 15.65 -9.72 7.73
CA ARG A 167 14.19 -9.76 7.70
C ARG A 167 13.66 -9.60 6.28
N VAL A 168 12.60 -10.33 5.98
CA VAL A 168 11.86 -10.27 4.70
C VAL A 168 10.38 -10.06 4.98
N TYR A 169 9.82 -9.02 4.40
CA TYR A 169 8.41 -8.63 4.56
C TYR A 169 7.67 -8.79 3.24
N LEU A 170 6.37 -9.10 3.32
CA LEU A 170 5.48 -9.06 2.16
C LEU A 170 4.50 -7.89 2.34
N GLY A 171 4.47 -6.98 1.39
CA GLY A 171 3.55 -5.84 1.41
C GLY A 171 2.93 -5.61 0.05
N GLY A 172 1.91 -4.76 0.02
CA GLY A 172 1.33 -4.28 -1.22
C GLY A 172 0.46 -3.05 -0.98
N TYR A 173 -0.03 -2.47 -2.07
CA TYR A 173 -0.98 -1.37 -2.05
C TYR A 173 -2.09 -1.64 -3.08
N SER A 174 -3.36 -1.47 -2.72
CA SER A 174 -4.50 -1.79 -3.61
C SER A 174 -4.45 -3.26 -4.05
N GLN A 175 -4.58 -3.60 -5.33
CA GLN A 175 -4.57 -4.99 -5.80
C GLN A 175 -3.38 -5.84 -5.33
N SER A 176 -2.17 -5.27 -5.21
CA SER A 176 -1.04 -6.05 -4.66
C SER A 176 -1.18 -6.34 -3.17
N ALA A 177 -1.89 -5.49 -2.42
CA ALA A 177 -2.21 -5.73 -1.01
C ALA A 177 -3.23 -6.86 -0.82
N LEU A 178 -4.12 -7.09 -1.79
CA LEU A 178 -5.05 -8.22 -1.74
C LEU A 178 -4.29 -9.55 -1.79
N ASP A 179 -3.26 -9.65 -2.63
CA ASP A 179 -2.38 -10.82 -2.69
C ASP A 179 -1.56 -10.97 -1.41
N ALA A 180 -1.00 -9.88 -0.88
CA ALA A 180 -0.27 -9.90 0.37
C ALA A 180 -1.15 -10.35 1.55
N ALA A 181 -2.40 -9.87 1.62
CA ALA A 181 -3.37 -10.25 2.62
C ALA A 181 -3.79 -11.72 2.49
N THR A 182 -4.17 -12.18 1.29
CA THR A 182 -4.49 -13.61 1.06
C THR A 182 -3.31 -14.51 1.42
N PHE A 183 -2.10 -14.13 1.01
CA PHE A 183 -0.93 -14.96 1.32
C PHE A 183 -0.71 -15.08 2.83
N ALA A 184 -0.79 -13.95 3.53
CA ALA A 184 -0.69 -13.90 4.99
C ALA A 184 -1.79 -14.76 5.65
N ALA A 185 -3.02 -14.70 5.15
CA ALA A 185 -4.17 -15.38 5.73
C ALA A 185 -4.16 -16.89 5.49
N ALA A 186 -3.92 -17.31 4.24
CA ALA A 186 -4.05 -18.71 3.83
C ALA A 186 -2.80 -19.55 4.08
N PHE A 187 -1.61 -18.93 4.07
CA PHE A 187 -0.33 -19.65 4.18
C PHE A 187 0.45 -19.23 5.42
N GLY A 188 0.50 -17.93 5.72
CA GLY A 188 1.07 -17.40 6.97
C GLY A 188 2.53 -17.75 7.26
N ASP A 189 3.26 -18.27 6.26
CA ASP A 189 4.63 -18.74 6.37
C ASP A 189 5.59 -17.89 5.52
N VAL A 190 6.88 -18.21 5.55
CA VAL A 190 7.96 -17.56 4.79
C VAL A 190 8.34 -16.16 5.25
N TYR A 191 7.42 -15.25 5.52
CA TYR A 191 7.72 -13.83 5.79
C TYR A 191 7.81 -13.51 7.28
N ASP A 192 8.59 -12.49 7.63
CA ASP A 192 8.77 -12.03 9.01
C ASP A 192 7.73 -10.98 9.44
N GLY A 193 6.90 -10.52 8.50
CA GLY A 193 5.77 -9.62 8.73
C GLY A 193 5.04 -9.29 7.43
N PHE A 194 3.76 -8.92 7.56
CA PHE A 194 2.87 -8.63 6.44
C PHE A 194 2.31 -7.21 6.52
N PHE A 195 2.24 -6.54 5.36
CA PHE A 195 1.86 -5.13 5.25
C PHE A 195 0.85 -4.87 4.11
N PRO A 196 -0.38 -5.39 4.20
CA PRO A 196 -1.42 -5.06 3.23
C PRO A 196 -1.97 -3.64 3.45
N THR A 197 -1.87 -2.79 2.42
CA THR A 197 -2.33 -1.39 2.46
C THR A 197 -3.41 -1.15 1.42
N ALA A 198 -4.47 -0.41 1.78
CA ALA A 198 -5.56 0.00 0.90
C ALA A 198 -6.20 -1.18 0.14
N HIS A 199 -6.48 -2.29 0.84
CA HIS A 199 -7.11 -3.45 0.21
C HIS A 199 -8.62 -3.52 0.46
N ALA A 200 -9.22 -2.57 1.20
CA ALA A 200 -10.65 -2.55 1.55
C ALA A 200 -11.14 -3.89 2.12
N ALA A 201 -10.29 -4.54 2.93
CA ALA A 201 -10.45 -5.91 3.44
C ALA A 201 -10.80 -6.98 2.38
N SER A 202 -10.47 -6.70 1.13
CA SER A 202 -10.62 -7.63 0.03
C SER A 202 -9.45 -8.61 0.06
N LEU A 203 -9.73 -9.84 -0.32
CA LEU A 203 -8.77 -10.92 -0.46
C LEU A 203 -8.88 -11.48 -1.88
N THR A 204 -7.75 -11.67 -2.53
CA THR A 204 -7.68 -12.41 -3.80
C THR A 204 -8.06 -13.87 -3.52
N PRO A 205 -9.03 -14.47 -4.24
CA PRO A 205 -9.38 -15.89 -4.08
C PRO A 205 -8.21 -16.80 -4.39
N LEU A 206 -8.11 -17.97 -3.76
CA LEU A 206 -7.01 -18.90 -4.04
C LEU A 206 -7.03 -19.45 -5.48
N ALA A 207 -8.22 -19.64 -6.03
CA ALA A 207 -8.45 -19.95 -7.44
C ALA A 207 -9.00 -18.69 -8.11
N LEU A 208 -8.13 -17.86 -8.67
CA LEU A 208 -8.49 -16.62 -9.36
C LEU A 208 -9.21 -16.94 -10.68
N GLY A 209 -8.68 -17.92 -11.42
CA GLY A 209 -9.10 -18.20 -12.79
C GLY A 209 -8.78 -17.06 -13.76
N GLU A 210 -9.62 -16.93 -14.79
CA GLU A 210 -9.50 -15.89 -15.82
C GLU A 210 -10.49 -14.75 -15.57
N GLY A 211 -10.09 -13.51 -15.91
CA GLY A 211 -10.92 -12.32 -15.82
C GLY A 211 -10.77 -11.55 -14.50
N LEU A 212 -11.70 -10.61 -14.26
CA LEU A 212 -11.69 -9.80 -13.04
C LEU A 212 -12.04 -10.68 -11.83
N PRO A 213 -11.16 -10.78 -10.82
CA PRO A 213 -11.40 -11.61 -9.65
C PRO A 213 -12.62 -11.13 -8.86
N ARG A 214 -13.46 -12.07 -8.44
CA ARG A 214 -14.50 -11.82 -7.43
C ARG A 214 -13.85 -11.93 -6.06
N PHE A 215 -13.50 -10.80 -5.47
CA PHE A 215 -12.81 -10.78 -4.17
C PHE A 215 -13.64 -11.45 -3.07
N GLU A 216 -12.93 -12.07 -2.13
CA GLU A 216 -13.50 -12.49 -0.86
C GLU A 216 -13.34 -11.36 0.16
N TYR A 217 -14.29 -11.23 1.10
CA TYR A 217 -14.24 -10.24 2.16
C TYR A 217 -14.23 -10.97 3.51
N ALA A 218 -13.17 -10.80 4.28
CA ALA A 218 -13.04 -11.42 5.58
C ALA A 218 -12.04 -10.64 6.45
N PRO A 219 -12.18 -10.69 7.79
CA PRO A 219 -11.13 -10.21 8.67
C PRO A 219 -9.88 -11.06 8.45
N MET A 220 -8.70 -10.44 8.47
CA MET A 220 -7.44 -11.20 8.51
C MET A 220 -7.45 -12.14 9.72
N PRO A 221 -7.20 -13.45 9.55
CA PRO A 221 -7.12 -14.37 10.68
C PRO A 221 -5.83 -14.12 11.48
N PRO A 222 -5.73 -14.62 12.72
CA PRO A 222 -4.47 -14.66 13.45
C PRO A 222 -3.38 -15.35 12.64
N THR A 223 -2.20 -14.72 12.56
CA THR A 223 -1.02 -15.31 11.92
C THR A 223 0.16 -15.31 12.90
N GLY A 224 1.13 -16.20 12.70
CA GLY A 224 2.34 -16.25 13.54
C GLY A 224 3.28 -15.05 13.35
N ALA A 225 3.14 -14.31 12.24
CA ALA A 225 3.91 -13.11 11.95
C ALA A 225 3.10 -11.84 12.26
N PRO A 226 3.75 -10.70 12.55
CA PRO A 226 3.06 -9.43 12.70
C PRO A 226 2.38 -9.00 11.41
N VAL A 227 1.16 -8.50 11.52
CA VAL A 227 0.39 -7.90 10.43
C VAL A 227 0.00 -6.48 10.84
N ILE A 228 0.28 -5.51 9.97
CA ILE A 228 -0.30 -4.17 10.07
C ILE A 228 -1.10 -3.92 8.78
N GLU A 229 -2.42 -3.84 8.92
CA GLU A 229 -3.30 -3.36 7.87
C GLU A 229 -3.44 -1.85 7.93
N VAL A 230 -3.40 -1.19 6.77
CA VAL A 230 -3.66 0.24 6.66
C VAL A 230 -4.76 0.46 5.65
N GLN A 231 -5.86 1.09 6.04
CA GLN A 231 -7.02 1.39 5.19
C GLN A 231 -7.23 2.91 5.11
N PRO A 232 -7.24 3.51 3.91
CA PRO A 232 -7.75 4.86 3.74
C PRO A 232 -9.26 4.90 4.04
N GLN A 233 -9.80 6.06 4.40
CA GLN A 233 -11.22 6.22 4.73
C GLN A 233 -12.13 5.66 3.62
N SER A 234 -11.83 5.92 2.33
CA SER A 234 -12.66 5.41 1.22
C SER A 234 -12.76 3.88 1.20
N ASP A 235 -11.71 3.19 1.65
CA ASP A 235 -11.66 1.73 1.68
C ASP A 235 -12.34 1.18 2.93
N VAL A 236 -12.43 1.99 3.99
CA VAL A 236 -13.26 1.68 5.16
C VAL A 236 -14.73 1.80 4.80
N GLU A 237 -15.11 2.88 4.11
CA GLU A 237 -16.48 3.16 3.67
C GLU A 237 -16.95 2.19 2.58
N GLY A 238 -16.06 1.80 1.66
CA GLY A 238 -16.39 0.96 0.52
C GLY A 238 -16.90 1.77 -0.68
N PHE A 239 -17.22 1.08 -1.77
CA PHE A 239 -17.59 1.71 -3.03
C PHE A 239 -18.43 0.79 -3.91
N ARG A 240 -19.11 1.37 -4.91
CA ARG A 240 -19.98 0.63 -5.84
C ARG A 240 -19.68 1.05 -7.28
N PHE A 241 -19.54 0.06 -8.17
CA PHE A 241 -19.41 0.26 -9.61
C PHE A 241 -20.43 -0.62 -10.34
N ASP A 242 -21.42 -0.03 -11.01
CA ASP A 242 -22.46 -0.79 -11.73
C ASP A 242 -23.03 -1.98 -10.91
N GLU A 243 -22.73 -3.23 -11.28
CA GLU A 243 -23.16 -4.46 -10.59
C GLU A 243 -22.18 -4.94 -9.48
N PHE A 244 -21.05 -4.27 -9.30
CA PHE A 244 -20.04 -4.58 -8.30
C PHE A 244 -20.18 -3.70 -7.06
N VAL A 245 -20.14 -4.33 -5.90
CA VAL A 245 -20.11 -3.65 -4.60
C VAL A 245 -18.95 -4.16 -3.78
N ASN A 246 -18.11 -3.23 -3.34
CA ASN A 246 -17.15 -3.44 -2.27
C ASN A 246 -17.75 -2.88 -0.97
N PRO A 247 -18.00 -3.72 0.05
CA PRO A 247 -18.63 -3.28 1.29
C PRO A 247 -17.72 -2.46 2.21
N GLY A 248 -16.45 -2.30 1.85
CA GLY A 248 -15.45 -1.63 2.67
C GLY A 248 -14.96 -2.48 3.82
N SER A 249 -13.79 -2.12 4.37
CA SER A 249 -13.18 -2.82 5.49
C SER A 249 -13.94 -2.66 6.80
N ALA A 250 -14.85 -1.67 6.91
CA ALA A 250 -15.76 -1.54 8.05
C ALA A 250 -16.55 -2.83 8.30
N SER A 251 -16.96 -3.52 7.24
CA SER A 251 -17.80 -4.73 7.28
C SER A 251 -17.11 -5.94 7.93
N VAL A 252 -15.78 -5.91 8.08
CA VAL A 252 -14.98 -7.03 8.59
C VAL A 252 -13.92 -6.59 9.59
N ARG A 253 -14.15 -5.48 10.29
CA ARG A 253 -13.27 -5.02 11.37
C ARG A 253 -13.03 -6.11 12.41
N ARG A 254 -11.79 -6.18 12.90
CA ARG A 254 -11.44 -6.97 14.09
C ARG A 254 -10.62 -6.15 15.11
N PRO A 255 -10.61 -6.55 16.38
CA PRO A 255 -9.79 -5.92 17.40
C PRO A 255 -8.29 -6.06 17.11
N ASP A 256 -7.52 -5.06 17.53
CA ASP A 256 -6.07 -5.13 17.59
C ASP A 256 -5.61 -6.20 18.61
N SER A 257 -4.44 -6.79 18.39
CA SER A 257 -3.86 -7.76 19.32
C SER A 257 -2.33 -7.69 19.36
N ASP A 258 -1.77 -7.84 20.57
CA ASP A 258 -0.33 -7.88 20.85
C ASP A 258 0.17 -9.26 21.27
N THR A 259 -0.70 -10.28 21.27
CA THR A 259 -0.30 -11.61 21.71
C THR A 259 0.65 -12.26 20.69
N SER A 260 1.57 -13.11 21.16
CA SER A 260 2.53 -13.77 20.27
C SER A 260 1.89 -14.68 19.20
N ALA A 261 0.66 -15.13 19.43
CA ALA A 261 -0.11 -15.94 18.48
C ALA A 261 -0.95 -15.12 17.49
N ASP A 262 -1.07 -13.81 17.72
CA ASP A 262 -1.92 -12.91 16.95
C ASP A 262 -1.41 -11.48 17.08
N ARG A 263 -0.35 -11.14 16.34
CA ARG A 263 0.19 -9.77 16.29
C ARG A 263 -0.48 -9.03 15.16
N PHE A 264 -1.52 -8.26 15.48
CA PHE A 264 -2.35 -7.58 14.49
C PHE A 264 -2.62 -6.11 14.87
N ARG A 265 -2.45 -5.22 13.89
CA ARG A 265 -2.92 -3.82 13.96
C ARG A 265 -3.71 -3.45 12.72
N LEU A 266 -4.83 -2.76 12.92
CA LEU A 266 -5.59 -2.10 11.86
C LEU A 266 -5.54 -0.58 12.05
N TYR A 267 -5.06 0.11 11.03
CA TYR A 267 -5.03 1.56 10.97
C TYR A 267 -5.99 2.08 9.91
N GLU A 268 -6.90 2.95 10.32
CA GLU A 268 -7.87 3.59 9.44
C GLU A 268 -7.55 5.08 9.36
N ILE A 269 -7.15 5.57 8.18
CA ILE A 269 -6.70 6.95 8.00
C ILE A 269 -7.90 7.82 7.59
N ALA A 270 -8.50 8.50 8.57
CA ALA A 270 -9.59 9.44 8.35
C ALA A 270 -9.16 10.57 7.38
N GLY A 271 -10.04 10.92 6.44
CA GLY A 271 -9.80 11.88 5.36
C GLY A 271 -8.96 11.37 4.19
N ALA A 272 -8.34 10.19 4.29
CA ALA A 272 -7.53 9.64 3.21
C ALA A 272 -8.40 8.96 2.15
N PRO A 273 -8.22 9.28 0.85
CA PRO A 273 -8.78 8.49 -0.25
C PRO A 273 -7.87 7.32 -0.62
N HIS A 274 -8.39 6.38 -1.41
CA HIS A 274 -7.63 5.28 -2.01
C HIS A 274 -6.56 5.80 -2.97
N ALA A 275 -6.95 6.78 -3.80
CA ALA A 275 -6.06 7.54 -4.67
C ALA A 275 -6.27 9.04 -4.42
N ALA A 276 -5.17 9.79 -4.31
CA ALA A 276 -5.25 11.24 -4.11
C ALA A 276 -6.05 11.92 -5.23
N LYS A 277 -5.94 11.41 -6.46
CA LYS A 277 -6.65 11.91 -7.64
C LYS A 277 -6.80 10.78 -8.65
N ILE A 278 -7.90 10.79 -9.39
CA ILE A 278 -8.11 9.94 -10.57
C ILE A 278 -8.54 10.85 -11.72
N VAL A 279 -7.95 10.67 -12.90
CA VAL A 279 -8.26 11.47 -14.09
C VAL A 279 -9.76 11.35 -14.41
N GLY A 280 -10.40 12.50 -14.62
CA GLY A 280 -11.83 12.58 -14.92
C GLY A 280 -12.75 12.71 -13.70
N CYS A 281 -12.20 12.67 -12.48
CA CYS A 281 -12.94 12.98 -11.26
C CYS A 281 -12.88 14.47 -10.92
N ASP A 282 -13.90 14.96 -10.21
CA ASP A 282 -14.06 16.36 -9.85
C ASP A 282 -13.03 16.82 -8.81
N GLY A 283 -12.64 18.09 -8.91
CA GLY A 283 -11.67 18.75 -8.02
C GLY A 283 -10.21 18.46 -8.39
N ASP A 284 -9.30 19.03 -7.59
CA ASP A 284 -7.85 18.94 -7.83
C ASP A 284 -7.18 17.73 -7.14
N GLY A 285 -7.98 16.84 -6.55
CA GLY A 285 -7.53 15.75 -5.70
C GLY A 285 -7.47 16.12 -4.21
N SER A 286 -6.94 15.21 -3.40
CA SER A 286 -6.69 15.41 -1.96
C SER A 286 -5.21 15.66 -1.69
N SER A 287 -4.90 16.67 -0.88
CA SER A 287 -3.53 16.95 -0.43
C SER A 287 -3.15 16.20 0.85
N LEU A 288 -3.99 15.31 1.37
CA LEU A 288 -3.70 14.57 2.60
C LEU A 288 -2.52 13.60 2.35
N PRO A 289 -1.43 13.64 3.14
CA PRO A 289 -0.22 12.87 2.83
C PRO A 289 -0.34 11.41 3.31
N THR A 290 -1.24 10.63 2.70
CA THR A 290 -1.48 9.22 3.04
C THR A 290 -0.17 8.40 3.09
N ALA A 291 0.75 8.68 2.17
CA ALA A 291 2.06 8.01 2.13
C ALA A 291 2.89 8.19 3.42
N ALA A 292 2.78 9.31 4.14
CA ALA A 292 3.49 9.53 5.40
C ALA A 292 2.99 8.59 6.52
N PHE A 293 1.67 8.40 6.60
CA PHE A 293 1.07 7.43 7.52
C PHE A 293 1.44 5.99 7.16
N VAL A 294 1.44 5.64 5.86
CA VAL A 294 1.88 4.32 5.37
C VAL A 294 3.34 4.05 5.75
N ARG A 295 4.25 5.03 5.59
CA ARG A 295 5.65 4.90 6.02
C ARG A 295 5.79 4.69 7.52
N ALA A 296 5.06 5.46 8.34
CA ALA A 296 5.08 5.29 9.79
C ALA A 296 4.60 3.89 10.20
N ALA A 297 3.52 3.41 9.59
CA ALA A 297 2.98 2.07 9.81
C ALA A 297 3.99 0.97 9.42
N LEU A 298 4.66 1.09 8.26
CA LEU A 298 5.69 0.13 7.84
C LEU A 298 6.90 0.15 8.79
N ARG A 299 7.32 1.34 9.25
CA ARG A 299 8.38 1.46 10.25
C ARG A 299 8.01 0.79 11.57
N ASN A 300 6.75 0.88 11.98
CA ASN A 300 6.26 0.19 13.16
C ASN A 300 6.21 -1.33 12.97
N LEU A 301 5.85 -1.82 11.77
CA LEU A 301 5.93 -3.25 11.46
C LEU A 301 7.37 -3.78 11.59
N PHE A 302 8.36 -3.02 11.11
CA PHE A 302 9.78 -3.39 11.25
C PHE A 302 10.15 -3.54 12.72
N ARG A 303 9.85 -2.53 13.55
CA ARG A 303 10.12 -2.57 14.99
C ARG A 303 9.40 -3.73 15.69
N TRP A 304 8.18 -4.06 15.27
CA TRP A 304 7.44 -5.16 15.87
C TRP A 304 8.04 -6.53 15.54
N ALA A 305 8.44 -6.74 14.28
CA ALA A 305 9.05 -7.99 13.84
C ALA A 305 10.51 -8.17 14.29
N GLU A 306 11.21 -7.07 14.54
CA GLU A 306 12.64 -7.06 14.85
C GLU A 306 12.93 -6.98 16.34
N ASP A 307 12.23 -6.07 17.02
CA ASP A 307 12.53 -5.64 18.37
C ASP A 307 11.40 -6.00 19.36
N ASP A 308 10.34 -6.65 18.87
CA ASP A 308 9.11 -6.96 19.62
C ASP A 308 8.44 -5.74 20.26
N ILE A 309 8.63 -4.56 19.63
CA ILE A 309 7.99 -3.32 20.06
C ILE A 309 6.64 -3.21 19.36
N ALA A 310 5.57 -3.42 20.12
CA ALA A 310 4.21 -3.32 19.61
C ALA A 310 3.92 -1.91 19.02
N PRO A 311 3.23 -1.83 17.88
CA PRO A 311 2.81 -0.57 17.28
C PRO A 311 1.71 0.09 18.13
N PRO A 312 1.59 1.44 18.12
CA PRO A 312 0.53 2.12 18.88
C PRO A 312 -0.86 1.67 18.40
N THR A 313 -1.85 1.67 19.29
CA THR A 313 -3.26 1.44 18.91
C THR A 313 -3.91 2.74 18.48
N ALA A 314 -4.82 2.69 17.49
CA ALA A 314 -5.59 3.85 17.05
C ALA A 314 -7.11 3.59 17.16
N PRO A 315 -7.93 4.62 17.44
CA PRO A 315 -9.38 4.54 17.23
C PRO A 315 -9.73 4.11 15.80
N ARG A 316 -10.92 3.52 15.63
CA ARG A 316 -11.52 3.30 14.30
C ARG A 316 -12.25 4.55 13.85
N ILE A 317 -12.46 4.70 12.55
CA ILE A 317 -13.32 5.74 11.99
C ILE A 317 -14.74 5.50 12.50
N GLU A 318 -15.33 6.53 13.11
CA GLU A 318 -16.71 6.50 13.57
C GLU A 318 -17.64 6.45 12.34
N LEU A 319 -18.66 5.60 12.37
CA LEU A 319 -19.63 5.46 11.28
C LEU A 319 -20.98 6.03 11.72
N ASP A 320 -21.62 6.82 10.85
CA ASP A 320 -23.01 7.27 11.03
C ASP A 320 -23.99 6.28 10.39
N VAL A 321 -23.58 5.71 9.25
CA VAL A 321 -24.30 4.65 8.55
C VAL A 321 -23.38 3.46 8.38
N ASP A 322 -23.86 2.30 8.83
CA ASP A 322 -23.25 0.99 8.60
C ASP A 322 -24.24 0.16 7.76
N ASP A 323 -24.19 0.37 6.43
CA ASP A 323 -25.02 -0.32 5.44
C ASP A 323 -24.10 -1.06 4.45
N THR A 324 -24.62 -1.46 3.29
CA THR A 324 -23.88 -2.18 2.25
C THR A 324 -22.62 -1.42 1.77
N VAL A 325 -22.60 -0.08 1.89
CA VAL A 325 -21.35 0.69 2.01
C VAL A 325 -21.53 1.61 3.21
N ALA A 326 -20.48 1.79 4.01
CA ALA A 326 -20.53 2.61 5.21
C ALA A 326 -20.35 4.10 4.88
N GLN A 327 -20.73 4.95 5.84
CA GLN A 327 -20.48 6.39 5.80
C GLN A 327 -19.91 6.84 7.13
N ALA A 328 -18.79 7.56 7.09
CA ALA A 328 -18.13 8.10 8.26
C ALA A 328 -18.99 9.19 8.91
N ALA A 329 -19.07 9.15 10.24
CA ALA A 329 -19.54 10.29 11.01
C ALA A 329 -18.52 11.43 10.87
N VAL A 330 -19.01 12.64 10.60
CA VAL A 330 -18.15 13.81 10.38
C VAL A 330 -18.26 14.84 11.50
N ASP A 331 -17.22 15.65 11.65
CA ASP A 331 -17.19 16.78 12.57
C ASP A 331 -17.89 18.03 11.97
N ARG A 332 -17.82 19.15 12.69
CA ARG A 332 -18.42 20.44 12.24
C ARG A 332 -17.78 21.01 10.96
N PHE A 333 -16.63 20.51 10.54
CA PHE A 333 -15.92 20.92 9.32
C PHE A 333 -16.16 19.93 8.16
N GLY A 334 -16.89 18.84 8.41
CA GLY A 334 -17.18 17.79 7.44
C GLY A 334 -16.04 16.79 7.25
N ASN A 335 -15.09 16.72 8.19
CA ASN A 335 -14.01 15.73 8.23
C ASN A 335 -14.44 14.52 9.07
N ALA A 336 -14.07 13.31 8.65
CA ALA A 336 -14.40 12.09 9.40
C ALA A 336 -13.82 12.10 10.82
N ARG A 337 -14.59 11.53 11.76
CA ARG A 337 -14.21 11.39 13.17
C ARG A 337 -13.56 10.04 13.45
N GLY A 338 -12.67 10.01 14.45
CA GLY A 338 -11.94 8.82 14.84
C GLY A 338 -10.77 8.52 13.88
N GLY A 339 -10.40 7.25 13.76
CA GLY A 339 -9.26 6.81 12.97
C GLY A 339 -7.90 7.14 13.61
N VAL A 340 -6.84 6.98 12.82
CA VAL A 340 -5.47 7.34 13.20
C VAL A 340 -5.38 8.83 13.55
N PRO A 341 -4.77 9.21 14.70
CA PRO A 341 -4.54 10.60 15.06
C PRO A 341 -3.81 11.37 13.94
N SER A 342 -4.35 12.54 13.57
CA SER A 342 -3.92 13.28 12.38
C SER A 342 -3.92 14.79 12.64
N PRO A 343 -2.78 15.49 12.43
CA PRO A 343 -2.75 16.95 12.60
C PRO A 343 -3.66 17.65 11.57
N PHE A 344 -3.90 17.02 10.42
CA PHE A 344 -4.77 17.53 9.36
C PHE A 344 -6.25 17.59 9.77
N LEU A 345 -6.68 16.75 10.71
CA LEU A 345 -8.06 16.73 11.22
C LEU A 345 -8.18 17.40 12.60
N ASN A 346 -7.12 17.37 13.41
CA ASN A 346 -7.08 18.09 14.70
C ASN A 346 -7.04 19.61 14.49
N VAL A 347 -6.26 20.06 13.50
CA VAL A 347 -6.05 21.47 13.15
C VAL A 347 -6.39 21.66 11.66
N PRO A 348 -7.66 21.50 11.26
CA PRO A 348 -8.03 21.47 9.86
C PRO A 348 -7.97 22.86 9.24
N ILE A 349 -7.44 22.91 8.02
CA ILE A 349 -7.52 24.08 7.12
C ILE A 349 -8.39 23.81 5.88
N ALA A 350 -8.75 22.55 5.68
CA ALA A 350 -9.60 22.08 4.61
C ALA A 350 -10.49 20.94 5.11
N ARG A 351 -11.56 20.69 4.37
CA ARG A 351 -12.32 19.45 4.40
C ARG A 351 -11.67 18.46 3.45
N TYR A 352 -11.27 17.30 3.98
CA TYR A 352 -10.69 16.19 3.24
C TYR A 352 -11.77 15.14 2.97
N GLU A 353 -12.21 15.05 1.73
CA GLU A 353 -13.27 14.14 1.30
C GLU A 353 -12.62 12.91 0.65
N ALA A 354 -12.90 11.73 1.21
CA ALA A 354 -12.31 10.48 0.74
C ALA A 354 -12.92 9.96 -0.58
N HIS A 355 -14.03 10.56 -1.02
CA HIS A 355 -14.76 10.21 -2.23
C HIS A 355 -14.98 11.46 -3.11
N SER A 356 -14.94 11.27 -4.43
CA SER A 356 -15.22 12.30 -5.44
C SER A 356 -16.32 11.88 -6.43
N THR A 357 -16.66 12.76 -7.37
CA THR A 357 -17.74 12.66 -8.37
C THR A 357 -17.18 12.82 -9.80
N PRO A 358 -17.96 12.62 -10.88
CA PRO A 358 -19.34 12.10 -10.95
C PRO A 358 -19.42 10.58 -11.14
N GLY A 359 -18.31 9.94 -11.50
CA GLY A 359 -18.27 8.54 -11.90
C GLY A 359 -18.15 7.58 -10.71
N PRO A 360 -18.55 6.31 -10.87
CA PRO A 360 -18.47 5.34 -9.80
C PRO A 360 -17.01 5.08 -9.38
N VAL A 361 -16.05 5.07 -10.30
CA VAL A 361 -14.59 5.00 -10.01
C VAL A 361 -14.12 6.19 -9.15
N CYS A 362 -14.78 7.35 -9.22
CA CYS A 362 -14.43 8.52 -8.42
C CYS A 362 -14.71 8.35 -6.93
N ALA A 363 -15.45 7.31 -6.53
CA ALA A 363 -15.51 6.89 -5.13
C ALA A 363 -14.15 6.46 -4.57
N LEU A 364 -13.15 6.14 -5.41
CA LEU A 364 -11.78 5.87 -4.93
C LEU A 364 -10.89 7.12 -4.91
N ALA A 365 -11.35 8.22 -5.51
CA ALA A 365 -10.58 9.46 -5.61
C ALA A 365 -10.91 10.42 -4.46
N GLY A 366 -9.88 11.08 -3.96
CA GLY A 366 -10.08 12.16 -2.99
C GLY A 366 -10.48 13.47 -3.63
N ARG A 367 -11.16 14.29 -2.85
CA ARG A 367 -11.37 15.71 -3.13
C ARG A 367 -11.08 16.51 -1.88
N GLU A 368 -10.67 17.74 -2.07
CA GLU A 368 -10.41 18.65 -0.98
C GLU A 368 -11.14 19.98 -1.20
N THR A 369 -11.73 20.50 -0.12
CA THR A 369 -12.36 21.82 -0.11
C THR A 369 -11.76 22.67 0.98
N PRO A 370 -11.04 23.78 0.67
CA PRO A 370 -10.53 24.70 1.68
C PRO A 370 -11.65 25.24 2.57
N LEU A 371 -11.37 25.39 3.87
CA LEU A 371 -12.30 26.09 4.76
C LEU A 371 -12.33 27.58 4.39
N SER A 372 -13.48 28.23 4.60
CA SER A 372 -13.61 29.65 4.25
C SER A 372 -12.69 30.52 5.11
N TYR A 373 -12.25 31.65 4.55
CA TYR A 373 -11.46 32.65 5.29
C TYR A 373 -12.10 33.01 6.64
N GLN A 374 -13.43 33.18 6.67
CA GLN A 374 -14.15 33.53 7.91
C GLN A 374 -14.00 32.45 8.98
N VAL A 375 -14.16 31.17 8.62
CA VAL A 375 -13.96 30.05 9.55
C VAL A 375 -12.53 30.00 10.06
N LEU A 376 -11.55 30.24 9.18
CA LEU A 376 -10.13 30.22 9.54
C LEU A 376 -9.74 31.41 10.41
N ALA A 377 -10.20 32.62 10.09
CA ALA A 377 -9.96 33.83 10.87
C ALA A 377 -10.62 33.74 12.25
N ASP A 378 -11.84 33.21 12.36
CA ASP A 378 -12.51 33.02 13.64
C ASP A 378 -11.82 31.95 14.51
N ARG A 379 -11.28 30.88 13.90
CA ARG A 379 -10.67 29.75 14.62
C ARG A 379 -9.21 29.98 15.00
N TYR A 380 -8.44 30.61 14.13
CA TYR A 380 -6.98 30.74 14.26
C TYR A 380 -6.51 32.18 14.28
N GLY A 381 -7.31 33.15 13.84
CA GLY A 381 -6.93 34.56 13.69
C GLY A 381 -6.10 34.82 12.44
N ASP A 382 -4.94 34.19 12.34
CA ASP A 382 -3.95 34.43 11.29
C ASP A 382 -3.18 33.14 10.90
N PRO A 383 -2.48 33.12 9.76
CA PRO A 383 -1.76 31.92 9.31
C PRO A 383 -0.57 31.53 10.19
N GLN A 384 0.02 32.46 10.96
CA GLN A 384 1.14 32.14 11.86
C GLN A 384 0.65 31.36 13.07
N SER A 385 -0.49 31.79 13.64
CA SER A 385 -1.18 31.14 14.74
C SER A 385 -1.67 29.74 14.33
N TYR A 386 -2.25 29.60 13.13
CA TYR A 386 -2.57 28.29 12.54
C TYR A 386 -1.34 27.37 12.46
N LEU A 387 -0.24 27.86 11.88
CA LEU A 387 0.96 27.03 11.70
C LEU A 387 1.61 26.63 13.02
N ALA A 388 1.58 27.49 14.04
CA ALA A 388 2.07 27.15 15.37
C ALA A 388 1.24 26.02 15.99
N GLU A 389 -0.10 26.09 15.91
CA GLU A 389 -0.99 25.04 16.41
C GLU A 389 -0.83 23.72 15.63
N PHE A 390 -0.78 23.80 14.29
CA PHE A 390 -0.56 22.64 13.42
C PHE A 390 0.79 21.97 13.70
N THR A 391 1.86 22.76 13.90
CA THR A 391 3.19 22.24 14.24
C THR A 391 3.17 21.49 15.58
N GLY A 392 2.51 22.06 16.59
CA GLY A 392 2.34 21.38 17.88
C GLY A 392 1.63 20.03 17.73
N SER A 393 0.51 20.00 16.99
CA SER A 393 -0.20 18.75 16.74
C SER A 393 0.64 17.75 15.93
N LEU A 394 1.39 18.21 14.91
CA LEU A 394 2.28 17.36 14.12
C LEU A 394 3.34 16.70 15.01
N ASP A 395 3.98 17.45 15.89
CA ASP A 395 5.01 16.96 16.80
C ASP A 395 4.45 15.91 17.78
N GLU A 396 3.23 16.13 18.28
CA GLU A 396 2.52 15.15 19.11
C GLU A 396 2.23 13.85 18.35
N ILE A 397 1.79 13.93 17.09
CA ILE A 397 1.48 12.75 16.26
C ILE A 397 2.76 11.99 15.87
N ILE A 398 3.87 12.69 15.63
CA ILE A 398 5.19 12.07 15.43
C ILE A 398 5.64 11.34 16.70
N ALA A 399 5.54 12.00 17.86
CA ALA A 399 5.91 11.40 19.14
C ALA A 399 5.06 10.16 19.48
N ALA A 400 3.78 10.17 19.08
CA ALA A 400 2.87 9.03 19.21
C ALA A 400 3.17 7.87 18.23
N GLY A 401 4.05 8.08 17.25
CA GLY A 401 4.50 7.05 16.30
C GLY A 401 3.58 6.84 15.09
N PHE A 402 2.68 7.79 14.79
CA PHE A 402 1.78 7.73 13.63
C PHE A 402 2.30 8.50 12.41
N LEU A 403 3.34 9.32 12.59
CA LEU A 403 4.11 9.98 11.54
C LEU A 403 5.61 9.86 11.86
N LEU A 404 6.45 10.02 10.83
CA LEU A 404 7.91 9.99 11.00
C LEU A 404 8.48 11.41 11.08
N GLU A 405 9.51 11.59 11.90
CA GLU A 405 10.27 12.84 11.96
C GLU A 405 10.82 13.25 10.58
N ALA A 406 11.23 12.27 9.76
CA ALA A 406 11.71 12.52 8.41
C ALA A 406 10.66 13.14 7.46
N ASP A 407 9.37 13.02 7.78
CA ASP A 407 8.28 13.61 6.98
C ASP A 407 7.91 15.02 7.43
N ARG A 408 8.41 15.46 8.60
CA ARG A 408 7.99 16.68 9.29
C ARG A 408 8.15 17.94 8.44
N ASP A 409 9.35 18.17 7.92
CA ASP A 409 9.66 19.41 7.18
C ASP A 409 8.85 19.53 5.89
N ALA A 410 8.68 18.42 5.15
CA ALA A 410 7.87 18.40 3.94
C ALA A 410 6.39 18.67 4.23
N ILE A 411 5.85 18.10 5.32
CA ILE A 411 4.48 18.36 5.77
C ILE A 411 4.31 19.84 6.14
N LEU A 412 5.23 20.41 6.92
CA LEU A 412 5.17 21.82 7.33
C LEU A 412 5.29 22.76 6.14
N GLN A 413 6.18 22.46 5.18
CA GLN A 413 6.33 23.27 3.96
C GLN A 413 5.04 23.27 3.13
N ALA A 414 4.43 22.10 2.92
CA ALA A 414 3.16 21.99 2.20
C ALA A 414 2.03 22.73 2.93
N GLN A 415 1.94 22.59 4.25
CA GLN A 415 0.91 23.26 5.04
C GLN A 415 1.11 24.77 5.16
N ALA A 416 2.36 25.25 5.19
CA ALA A 416 2.64 26.68 5.14
C ALA A 416 2.20 27.31 3.81
N ALA A 417 2.45 26.64 2.68
CA ALA A 417 1.98 27.09 1.38
C ALA A 417 0.45 27.15 1.32
N LYS A 418 -0.21 26.12 1.86
CA LYS A 418 -1.67 26.02 1.94
C LYS A 418 -2.28 27.10 2.84
N ALA A 419 -1.69 27.34 4.01
CA ALA A 419 -2.10 28.39 4.92
C ALA A 419 -1.99 29.78 4.29
N LYS A 420 -0.90 30.05 3.58
CA LYS A 420 -0.75 31.31 2.85
C LYS A 420 -1.86 31.52 1.82
N ALA A 421 -2.27 30.47 1.11
CA ALA A 421 -3.34 30.58 0.11
C ALA A 421 -4.72 30.73 0.75
N ALA A 422 -4.99 30.04 1.86
CA ALA A 422 -6.31 30.03 2.50
C ALA A 422 -6.62 31.30 3.32
N PHE A 423 -5.58 32.01 3.78
CA PHE A 423 -5.70 33.28 4.51
C PHE A 423 -5.47 34.53 3.64
N ALA A 424 -5.17 34.36 2.35
CA ALA A 424 -5.06 35.46 1.39
C ALA A 424 -6.45 35.88 0.89
#